data_AF-A0ABD3MG36-F1
#
_entry.id   AF-A0ABD3MG36-F1
#
_cell.length_a   1.000
_cell.length_b   1.000
_cell.length_c   1.000
_cell.angle_alpha   90.00
_cell.angle_beta   90.00
_cell.angle_gamma   90.00
#
_symmetry.space_group_name_H-M   'P 1'
#
loop_
_entity.id
_entity.type
_entity.pdbx_description
1 polymer ?
#
loop_
_entity_poly.entity_id
_entity_poly.type
_entity_poly.pdbx_seq_one_letter_code
_entity_poly.pdbx_strand_id
1 'polypeptide(L)'
;MMDGARRNPTSWSGRGSPKKDETIVEASNRNVDEIKTIISDIQNDMKKIDADSAYRHATFEIYVAKDTFKFNASHFVAYPGFRERLHGHSYRASVKLVGSNQIGRDGYVLDFGCVKSAAAAVCKTMNEYFLVPMLSEVLKITVDGAEGNNEDGDASKICGDCVDDNSTNVKLEGAQTNKRRRTDTNSECVKIKREGESGFGGNDDSNKSTVKKQQPTNYPGSVAIECEDGSRFVFPRQDCLLLPIMHSTAEELAIYIYGKILSKLNSGYLRQRGVNAMEVTVSEAVGQDATFRCALPGLFGNENTDFFDVARFISERSVPVMPCATETEAAEQKKRYT
;
A
#
# COMPACT_ATOMS: atom_id res chain seq x y z
N MET A 1 -59.76 -52.31 85.88
CA MET A 1 -61.12 -51.72 85.92
C MET A 1 -61.31 -50.87 84.67
N MET A 2 -62.55 -50.48 84.39
CA MET A 2 -63.00 -49.63 83.25
C MET A 2 -62.20 -48.31 83.15
N ASP A 3 -62.18 -47.56 82.04
CA ASP A 3 -63.19 -47.43 80.98
C ASP A 3 -62.61 -46.98 79.62
N GLY A 4 -63.44 -46.91 78.58
CA GLY A 4 -63.02 -46.61 77.20
C GLY A 4 -62.91 -45.12 76.82
N ALA A 5 -62.13 -44.84 75.76
CA ALA A 5 -62.14 -43.56 75.05
C ALA A 5 -62.02 -43.77 73.53
N ARG A 6 -62.79 -43.00 72.75
CA ARG A 6 -62.93 -43.16 71.29
C ARG A 6 -61.66 -42.71 70.56
N ARG A 7 -61.23 -43.46 69.53
CA ARG A 7 -60.23 -42.98 68.55
C ARG A 7 -60.90 -42.02 67.58
N ASN A 8 -60.33 -40.82 67.42
CA ASN A 8 -60.62 -39.90 66.32
C ASN A 8 -59.29 -39.61 65.62
N PRO A 9 -59.18 -39.74 64.28
CA PRO A 9 -57.93 -39.47 63.58
C PRO A 9 -57.72 -37.96 63.47
N THR A 10 -56.67 -37.43 64.10
CA THR A 10 -56.27 -36.03 63.92
C THR A 10 -55.76 -35.80 62.50
N SER A 11 -56.24 -34.72 61.91
CA SER A 11 -56.02 -34.34 60.52
C SER A 11 -54.55 -34.14 60.16
N TRP A 12 -54.17 -34.68 59.01
CA TRP A 12 -52.96 -34.30 58.29
C TRP A 12 -53.20 -32.92 57.67
N SER A 13 -52.87 -31.84 58.39
CA SER A 13 -52.87 -30.48 57.82
C SER A 13 -51.73 -30.38 56.80
N GLY A 14 -52.09 -30.38 55.52
CA GLY A 14 -51.14 -30.47 54.42
C GLY A 14 -50.43 -29.17 54.11
N ARG A 15 -49.23 -29.34 53.53
CA ARG A 15 -48.61 -28.56 52.44
C ARG A 15 -48.56 -27.04 52.61
N GLY A 16 -47.33 -26.52 52.60
CA GLY A 16 -47.09 -25.10 52.36
C GLY A 16 -47.80 -24.61 51.09
N SER A 17 -48.26 -23.37 51.12
CA SER A 17 -49.06 -22.75 50.06
C SER A 17 -48.38 -22.89 48.69
N PRO A 18 -49.11 -23.26 47.62
CA PRO A 18 -48.57 -23.18 46.27
C PRO A 18 -48.19 -21.73 45.99
N LYS A 19 -46.98 -21.51 45.46
CA LYS A 19 -46.73 -20.27 44.72
C LYS A 19 -47.75 -20.24 43.58
N LYS A 20 -48.40 -19.10 43.35
CA LYS A 20 -49.44 -18.96 42.31
C LYS A 20 -48.88 -19.49 40.99
N ASP A 21 -49.61 -20.40 40.34
CA ASP A 21 -49.32 -20.78 38.96
C ASP A 21 -49.47 -19.54 38.09
N GLU A 22 -48.34 -19.04 37.62
CA GLU A 22 -48.29 -17.90 36.72
C GLU A 22 -48.85 -18.31 35.36
N THR A 23 -49.74 -17.50 34.80
CA THR A 23 -50.30 -17.80 33.49
C THR A 23 -49.23 -17.64 32.42
N ILE A 24 -49.34 -18.43 31.33
CA ILE A 24 -48.45 -18.34 30.17
C ILE A 24 -48.41 -16.89 29.61
N VAL A 25 -49.52 -16.15 29.75
CA VAL A 25 -49.63 -14.73 29.36
C VAL A 25 -48.78 -13.82 30.25
N GLU A 26 -48.83 -13.99 31.57
CA GLU A 26 -48.02 -13.20 32.52
C GLU A 26 -46.51 -13.45 32.32
N ALA A 27 -46.11 -14.72 32.18
CA ALA A 27 -44.72 -15.08 31.91
C ALA A 27 -44.22 -14.52 30.56
N SER A 28 -45.06 -14.57 29.52
CA SER A 28 -44.75 -13.98 28.21
C SER A 28 -44.60 -12.45 28.30
N ASN A 29 -45.49 -11.77 29.03
CA ASN A 29 -45.42 -10.32 29.24
C ASN A 29 -44.15 -9.91 30.00
N ARG A 30 -43.73 -10.65 31.03
CA ARG A 30 -42.45 -10.39 31.71
C ARG A 30 -41.26 -10.55 30.78
N ASN A 31 -41.22 -11.60 29.95
CA ASN A 31 -40.16 -11.77 28.96
C ASN A 31 -40.11 -10.60 27.96
N VAL A 32 -41.27 -10.08 27.54
CA VAL A 32 -41.38 -8.90 26.67
C VAL A 32 -40.85 -7.64 27.37
N ASP A 33 -41.11 -7.45 28.65
CA ASP A 33 -40.64 -6.28 29.41
C ASP A 33 -39.13 -6.37 29.76
N GLU A 34 -38.60 -7.57 30.01
CA GLU A 34 -37.16 -7.82 30.10
C GLU A 34 -36.46 -7.48 28.76
N ILE A 35 -37.02 -7.92 27.62
CA ILE A 35 -36.49 -7.58 26.29
C ILE A 35 -36.52 -6.07 26.03
N LYS A 36 -37.61 -5.35 26.38
CA LYS A 36 -37.68 -3.88 26.27
C LYS A 36 -36.59 -3.20 27.11
N THR A 37 -36.34 -3.70 28.31
CA THR A 37 -35.31 -3.16 29.21
C THR A 37 -33.92 -3.34 28.61
N ILE A 38 -33.59 -4.55 28.14
CA ILE A 38 -32.32 -4.84 27.44
C ILE A 38 -32.14 -3.95 26.21
N ILE A 39 -33.18 -3.74 25.40
CA ILE A 39 -33.13 -2.85 24.23
C ILE A 39 -32.87 -1.39 24.65
N SER A 40 -33.53 -0.91 25.69
CA SER A 40 -33.32 0.44 26.23
C SER A 40 -31.89 0.63 26.73
N ASP A 41 -31.33 -0.35 27.44
CA ASP A 41 -29.97 -0.29 27.98
C ASP A 41 -28.93 -0.29 26.86
N ILE A 42 -29.09 -1.16 25.85
CA ILE A 42 -28.24 -1.15 24.63
C ILE A 42 -28.32 0.22 23.93
N GLN A 43 -29.51 0.79 23.76
CA GLN A 43 -29.67 2.11 23.15
C GLN A 43 -29.00 3.24 23.96
N ASN A 44 -29.04 3.16 25.29
CA ASN A 44 -28.39 4.13 26.17
C ASN A 44 -26.87 4.00 26.13
N ASP A 45 -26.33 2.79 26.08
CA ASP A 45 -24.89 2.57 25.95
C ASP A 45 -24.37 2.96 24.56
N MET A 46 -25.13 2.70 23.49
CA MET A 46 -24.82 3.24 22.15
C MET A 46 -24.76 4.77 22.16
N LYS A 47 -25.69 5.46 22.83
CA LYS A 47 -25.68 6.93 22.97
C LYS A 47 -24.52 7.45 23.82
N LYS A 48 -24.11 6.73 24.87
CA LYS A 48 -22.91 7.09 25.66
C LYS A 48 -21.64 6.93 24.83
N ILE A 49 -21.54 5.84 24.07
CA ILE A 49 -20.42 5.61 23.14
C ILE A 49 -20.35 6.77 22.15
N ASP A 50 -21.47 7.10 21.47
CA ASP A 50 -21.55 8.20 20.51
C ASP A 50 -21.16 9.57 21.12
N ALA A 51 -21.67 9.89 22.31
CA ALA A 51 -21.34 11.12 23.02
C ALA A 51 -19.86 11.23 23.44
N ASP A 52 -19.25 10.13 23.90
CA ASP A 52 -17.82 10.08 24.25
C ASP A 52 -16.93 10.04 22.99
N SER A 53 -17.49 9.59 21.86
CA SER A 53 -16.87 9.62 20.53
C SER A 53 -16.88 11.01 19.91
N ALA A 54 -17.96 11.78 20.06
CA ALA A 54 -18.12 13.15 19.53
C ALA A 54 -17.02 14.12 20.00
N TYR A 55 -16.43 13.90 21.19
CA TYR A 55 -15.30 14.68 21.71
C TYR A 55 -13.92 14.10 21.35
N ARG A 56 -13.87 12.93 20.70
CA ARG A 56 -12.63 12.19 20.33
C ARG A 56 -12.45 11.96 18.83
N HIS A 57 -13.39 12.36 17.99
CA HIS A 57 -13.32 12.21 16.52
C HIS A 57 -12.38 13.23 15.83
N ALA A 58 -11.10 13.29 16.25
CA ALA A 58 -10.06 13.98 15.51
C ALA A 58 -9.41 12.99 14.52
N THR A 59 -9.78 13.05 13.24
CA THR A 59 -9.11 12.24 12.20
C THR A 59 -7.81 12.92 11.77
N PHE A 60 -6.68 12.30 12.04
CA PHE A 60 -5.39 12.73 11.51
C PHE A 60 -5.09 12.04 10.17
N GLU A 61 -4.60 12.84 9.23
CA GLU A 61 -4.00 12.38 7.98
C GLU A 61 -2.55 12.84 7.93
N ILE A 62 -1.67 12.05 7.30
CA ILE A 62 -0.34 12.53 6.91
C ILE A 62 -0.22 12.53 5.40
N TYR A 63 0.31 13.62 4.83
CA TYR A 63 0.62 13.75 3.41
C TYR A 63 2.12 13.99 3.23
N VAL A 64 2.75 13.21 2.37
CA VAL A 64 4.19 13.29 2.10
C VAL A 64 4.42 13.36 0.59
N ALA A 65 4.96 14.49 0.14
CA ALA A 65 5.48 14.70 -1.21
C ALA A 65 6.89 15.30 -1.12
N LYS A 66 7.82 14.81 -1.96
CA LYS A 66 9.20 15.28 -2.06
C LYS A 66 9.74 15.11 -3.47
N ASP A 67 10.69 15.95 -3.88
CA ASP A 67 11.38 15.84 -5.18
C ASP A 67 12.21 14.56 -5.37
N THR A 68 12.39 13.77 -4.31
CA THR A 68 12.96 12.42 -4.36
C THR A 68 11.95 11.35 -4.75
N PHE A 69 10.65 11.65 -4.72
CA PHE A 69 9.57 10.73 -5.14
C PHE A 69 9.29 10.96 -6.62
N LYS A 70 10.31 10.73 -7.45
CA LYS A 70 10.22 10.90 -8.90
C LYS A 70 10.97 9.78 -9.61
N PHE A 71 10.51 9.46 -10.80
CA PHE A 71 11.20 8.55 -11.71
C PHE A 71 10.97 9.01 -13.14
N ASN A 72 12.02 9.01 -13.96
CA ASN A 72 11.89 9.23 -15.38
C ASN A 72 11.73 7.87 -16.06
N ALA A 73 10.68 7.67 -16.84
CA ALA A 73 10.48 6.41 -17.55
C ALA A 73 9.83 6.62 -18.91
N SER A 74 10.11 5.72 -19.84
CA SER A 74 9.45 5.67 -21.15
C SER A 74 8.34 4.62 -21.15
N HIS A 75 7.29 4.88 -21.92
CA HIS A 75 6.14 3.99 -22.05
C HIS A 75 5.35 4.29 -23.33
N PHE A 76 4.35 3.46 -23.58
CA PHE A 76 3.16 3.83 -24.34
C PHE A 76 1.98 3.01 -23.82
N VAL A 77 0.79 3.60 -23.86
CA VAL A 77 -0.49 2.95 -23.58
C VAL A 77 -1.03 2.31 -24.87
N ALA A 78 -1.51 1.08 -24.72
CA ALA A 78 -2.27 0.36 -25.74
C ALA A 78 -3.47 -0.33 -25.07
N TYR A 79 -4.62 -0.30 -25.74
CA TYR A 79 -5.86 -1.01 -25.35
C TYR A 79 -6.64 -1.33 -26.65
N PRO A 80 -7.70 -2.15 -26.63
CA PRO A 80 -8.31 -2.66 -27.87
C PRO A 80 -8.66 -1.56 -28.89
N GLY A 81 -8.04 -1.61 -30.06
CA GLY A 81 -8.22 -0.63 -31.14
C GLY A 81 -7.48 0.72 -30.96
N PHE A 82 -6.57 0.85 -29.98
CA PHE A 82 -5.79 2.07 -29.75
C PHE A 82 -4.35 1.77 -29.28
N ARG A 83 -3.39 2.52 -29.82
CA ARG A 83 -1.98 2.48 -29.41
C ARG A 83 -1.34 3.85 -29.62
N GLU A 84 -0.86 4.49 -28.57
CA GLU A 84 -0.18 5.79 -28.67
C GLU A 84 1.31 5.65 -28.99
N ARG A 85 1.97 6.71 -29.49
CA ARG A 85 3.40 6.66 -29.81
C ARG A 85 4.26 6.50 -28.55
N LEU A 86 5.38 5.78 -28.68
CA LEU A 86 6.42 5.70 -27.66
C LEU A 86 6.88 7.10 -27.24
N HIS A 87 6.84 7.38 -25.95
CA HIS A 87 7.31 8.62 -25.33
C HIS A 87 7.72 8.34 -23.87
N GLY A 88 7.75 9.36 -23.01
CA GLY A 88 8.07 9.18 -21.60
C GLY A 88 7.82 10.43 -20.76
N HIS A 89 7.79 10.25 -19.45
CA HIS A 89 7.46 11.26 -18.46
C HIS A 89 8.48 11.33 -17.32
N SER A 90 8.53 12.50 -16.68
CA SER A 90 9.13 12.68 -15.35
C SER A 90 8.05 12.49 -14.29
N TYR A 91 7.68 11.23 -14.05
CA TYR A 91 6.64 10.87 -13.08
C TYR A 91 6.99 11.38 -11.68
N ARG A 92 5.98 11.82 -10.94
CA ARG A 92 6.07 12.16 -9.52
C ARG A 92 5.08 11.34 -8.71
N ALA A 93 5.47 10.94 -7.51
CA ALA A 93 4.60 10.23 -6.59
C ALA A 93 4.40 11.05 -5.30
N SER A 94 3.24 10.89 -4.67
CA SER A 94 3.02 11.32 -3.28
C SER A 94 2.19 10.30 -2.52
N VAL A 95 2.38 10.26 -1.20
CA VAL A 95 1.74 9.27 -0.32
C VAL A 95 0.94 10.00 0.74
N LYS A 96 -0.30 9.55 0.96
CA LYS A 96 -1.14 9.97 2.09
C LYS A 96 -1.54 8.74 2.92
N LEU A 97 -1.45 8.86 4.24
CA LEU A 97 -2.03 7.87 5.17
C LEU A 97 -3.19 8.52 5.92
N VAL A 98 -4.30 7.80 6.05
CA VAL A 98 -5.59 8.31 6.52
C VAL A 98 -6.09 7.51 7.72
N GLY A 99 -6.88 8.14 8.58
CA GLY A 99 -7.80 7.47 9.50
C GLY A 99 -7.29 7.22 10.92
N SER A 100 -6.14 7.78 11.29
CA SER A 100 -5.65 7.68 12.65
C SER A 100 -6.42 8.64 13.56
N ASN A 101 -7.25 8.10 14.45
CA ASN A 101 -8.03 8.90 15.40
C ASN A 101 -7.23 9.35 16.64
N GLN A 102 -5.96 8.92 16.76
CA GLN A 102 -5.08 9.21 17.90
C GLN A 102 -3.63 9.26 17.43
N ILE A 103 -2.91 10.33 17.77
CA ILE A 103 -1.44 10.32 17.68
C ILE A 103 -0.84 9.46 18.81
N GLY A 104 0.30 8.84 18.53
CA GLY A 104 1.06 8.09 19.54
C GLY A 104 1.59 9.00 20.65
N ARG A 105 2.09 8.40 21.74
CA ARG A 105 2.76 9.14 22.84
C ARG A 105 4.04 9.86 22.39
N ASP A 106 4.56 9.50 21.23
CA ASP A 106 5.66 10.15 20.51
C ASP A 106 5.24 11.43 19.76
N GLY A 107 3.94 11.72 19.69
CA GLY A 107 3.38 12.90 19.02
C GLY A 107 3.08 12.71 17.53
N TYR A 108 3.23 11.50 16.97
CA TYR A 108 3.05 11.25 15.55
C TYR A 108 1.84 10.36 15.26
N VAL A 109 1.25 10.50 14.06
CA VAL A 109 0.53 9.37 13.44
C VAL A 109 1.56 8.30 13.07
N LEU A 110 2.51 8.69 12.21
CA LEU A 110 3.66 7.90 11.78
C LEU A 110 4.82 8.87 11.51
N ASP A 111 6.06 8.45 11.73
CA ASP A 111 7.22 9.24 11.30
C ASP A 111 7.26 9.35 9.76
N PHE A 112 7.33 10.58 9.24
CA PHE A 112 7.52 10.83 7.82
C PHE A 112 8.80 10.19 7.28
N GLY A 113 9.81 9.91 8.11
CA GLY A 113 11.04 9.18 7.76
C GLY A 113 10.76 7.81 7.14
N CYS A 114 9.82 7.05 7.71
CA CYS A 114 9.39 5.75 7.18
C CYS A 114 8.80 5.90 5.77
N VAL A 115 7.83 6.81 5.61
CA VAL A 115 7.15 7.07 4.33
C VAL A 115 8.13 7.57 3.27
N LYS A 116 9.04 8.49 3.64
CA LYS A 116 10.07 9.01 2.72
C LYS A 116 10.99 7.93 2.21
N SER A 117 11.47 7.06 3.11
CA SER A 117 12.41 5.99 2.74
C SER A 117 11.73 4.95 1.84
N ALA A 118 10.50 4.56 2.16
CA ALA A 118 9.71 3.64 1.34
C ALA A 118 9.43 4.21 -0.06
N ALA A 119 8.85 5.42 -0.14
CA ALA A 119 8.47 6.04 -1.41
C ALA A 119 9.68 6.35 -2.31
N ALA A 120 10.76 6.92 -1.75
CA ALA A 120 11.97 7.20 -2.52
C ALA A 120 12.65 5.92 -3.03
N ALA A 121 12.64 4.83 -2.25
CA ALA A 121 13.18 3.55 -2.70
C ALA A 121 12.38 2.95 -3.87
N VAL A 122 11.04 3.03 -3.83
CA VAL A 122 10.17 2.54 -4.93
C VAL A 122 10.34 3.38 -6.19
N CYS A 123 10.40 4.71 -6.07
CA CYS A 123 10.68 5.57 -7.24
C CYS A 123 12.08 5.29 -7.82
N LYS A 124 13.12 5.07 -6.98
CA LYS A 124 14.46 4.70 -7.45
C LYS A 124 14.45 3.43 -8.31
N THR A 125 13.70 2.40 -7.92
CA THR A 125 13.59 1.14 -8.69
C THR A 125 12.84 1.27 -10.02
N MET A 126 12.18 2.39 -10.30
CA MET A 126 11.42 2.64 -11.53
C MET A 126 12.08 3.66 -12.47
N ASN A 127 13.22 4.25 -12.06
CA ASN A 127 13.87 5.32 -12.81
C ASN A 127 14.78 4.79 -13.92
N GLU A 128 14.73 5.44 -15.09
CA GLU A 128 15.52 5.16 -16.30
C GLU A 128 15.21 3.84 -17.02
N TYR A 129 13.95 3.38 -16.95
CA TYR A 129 13.45 2.19 -17.66
C TYR A 129 12.34 2.51 -18.67
N PHE A 130 12.19 1.62 -19.66
CA PHE A 130 10.94 1.43 -20.40
C PHE A 130 10.00 0.54 -19.58
N LEU A 131 8.76 0.99 -19.34
CA LEU A 131 7.76 0.27 -18.55
C LEU A 131 7.00 -0.73 -19.41
N VAL A 132 7.10 -2.02 -19.08
CA VAL A 132 6.47 -3.12 -19.84
C VAL A 132 5.26 -3.65 -19.05
N PRO A 133 4.01 -3.45 -19.52
CA PRO A 133 2.82 -3.98 -18.87
C PRO A 133 2.63 -5.47 -19.19
N MET A 134 3.14 -6.35 -18.32
CA MET A 134 3.20 -7.80 -18.56
C MET A 134 1.84 -8.51 -18.59
N LEU A 135 0.76 -7.85 -18.16
CA LEU A 135 -0.60 -8.41 -18.18
C LEU A 135 -1.44 -7.90 -19.37
N SER A 136 -0.88 -7.01 -20.20
CA SER A 136 -1.59 -6.38 -21.32
C SER A 136 -2.23 -7.40 -22.29
N GLU A 137 -3.54 -7.31 -22.48
CA GLU A 137 -4.31 -8.17 -23.41
C GLU A 137 -3.97 -7.92 -24.89
N VAL A 138 -3.51 -6.70 -25.23
CA VAL A 138 -3.31 -6.26 -26.63
C VAL A 138 -1.85 -6.16 -27.07
N LEU A 139 -0.92 -6.60 -26.22
CA LEU A 139 0.53 -6.56 -26.49
C LEU A 139 1.10 -7.96 -26.36
N LYS A 140 1.60 -8.51 -27.45
CA LYS A 140 2.33 -9.78 -27.43
C LYS A 140 3.78 -9.49 -27.06
N ILE A 141 4.12 -9.76 -25.79
CA ILE A 141 5.43 -9.52 -25.20
C ILE A 141 6.24 -10.82 -25.19
N THR A 142 7.46 -10.79 -25.70
CA THR A 142 8.43 -11.90 -25.67
C THR A 142 9.70 -11.42 -24.97
N VAL A 143 10.26 -12.26 -24.08
CA VAL A 143 11.45 -11.92 -23.28
C VAL A 143 12.54 -12.95 -23.53
N ASP A 144 13.59 -12.54 -24.23
CA ASP A 144 14.74 -13.37 -24.57
C ASP A 144 15.85 -13.24 -23.51
N GLY A 145 16.64 -14.30 -23.31
CA GLY A 145 17.81 -14.30 -22.41
C GLY A 145 17.58 -14.86 -21.00
N ALA A 146 16.42 -15.47 -20.73
CA ALA A 146 16.07 -16.05 -19.43
C ALA A 146 16.68 -17.46 -19.20
N GLU A 147 17.97 -17.65 -19.44
CA GLU A 147 18.68 -18.88 -19.02
C GLU A 147 19.10 -18.80 -17.54
N GLY A 148 18.14 -19.10 -16.68
CA GLY A 148 18.35 -19.39 -15.27
C GLY A 148 17.20 -20.27 -14.78
N ASN A 149 17.49 -21.52 -14.42
CA ASN A 149 16.48 -22.53 -14.08
C ASN A 149 15.53 -22.05 -12.97
N ASN A 150 14.30 -21.67 -13.35
CA ASN A 150 13.18 -21.53 -12.41
C ASN A 150 12.27 -22.75 -12.57
N GLU A 151 12.70 -23.88 -11.97
CA GLU A 151 11.74 -24.84 -11.42
C GLU A 151 11.08 -24.19 -10.20
N ASP A 152 10.10 -23.32 -10.46
CA ASP A 152 8.99 -22.93 -9.59
C ASP A 152 8.29 -21.70 -10.22
N GLY A 153 6.99 -21.84 -10.49
CA GLY A 153 6.18 -20.87 -11.25
C GLY A 153 5.76 -19.63 -10.44
N ASP A 154 6.71 -18.97 -9.78
CA ASP A 154 6.46 -17.75 -9.01
C ASP A 154 6.68 -16.48 -9.85
N ALA A 155 5.57 -15.79 -10.17
CA ALA A 155 5.57 -14.53 -10.89
C ALA A 155 6.29 -13.38 -10.15
N SER A 156 6.62 -13.53 -8.86
CA SER A 156 7.36 -12.53 -8.09
C SER A 156 8.74 -12.19 -8.69
N LYS A 157 9.42 -13.17 -9.31
CA LYS A 157 10.78 -13.01 -9.86
C LYS A 157 10.85 -12.31 -11.22
N ILE A 158 9.72 -11.92 -11.80
CA ILE A 158 9.67 -11.25 -13.11
C ILE A 158 10.01 -9.75 -12.99
N CYS A 159 9.70 -9.14 -11.84
CA CYS A 159 9.99 -7.73 -11.61
C CYS A 159 11.49 -7.48 -11.37
N GLY A 160 11.97 -6.31 -11.80
CA GLY A 160 13.36 -5.87 -11.65
C GLY A 160 13.73 -5.50 -10.21
N ASP A 161 13.48 -6.39 -9.24
CA ASP A 161 13.94 -6.23 -7.87
C ASP A 161 15.47 -6.40 -7.84
N CYS A 162 16.18 -5.29 -8.07
CA CYS A 162 17.63 -5.22 -7.91
C CYS A 162 17.99 -5.62 -6.48
N VAL A 163 18.85 -6.64 -6.35
CA VAL A 163 19.39 -7.09 -5.06
C VAL A 163 20.46 -6.09 -4.60
N ASP A 164 20.03 -4.89 -4.21
CA ASP A 164 20.82 -3.95 -3.40
C ASP A 164 20.93 -4.54 -1.98
N ASP A 165 21.85 -5.51 -1.80
CA ASP A 165 22.14 -6.12 -0.50
C ASP A 165 22.84 -5.12 0.43
N ASN A 166 22.03 -4.31 1.10
CA ASN A 166 22.43 -3.63 2.31
C ASN A 166 21.22 -3.41 3.22
N SER A 167 20.72 -4.51 3.77
CA SER A 167 19.69 -4.49 4.82
C SER A 167 20.28 -3.92 6.12
N THR A 168 20.34 -2.59 6.24
CA THR A 168 20.50 -1.94 7.55
C THR A 168 19.23 -2.16 8.36
N ASN A 169 19.18 -3.32 9.03
CA ASN A 169 18.16 -3.65 10.03
C ASN A 169 18.08 -2.51 11.05
N VAL A 170 17.02 -1.70 10.97
CA VAL A 170 16.68 -0.75 12.02
C VAL A 170 16.15 -1.55 13.20
N LYS A 171 17.06 -1.98 14.07
CA LYS A 171 16.73 -2.58 15.36
C LYS A 171 15.99 -1.56 16.22
N LEU A 172 14.67 -1.72 16.30
CA LEU A 172 13.83 -1.11 17.34
C LEU A 172 13.95 -1.94 18.61
N GLU A 173 15.01 -1.71 19.40
CA GLU A 173 15.12 -2.24 20.76
C GLU A 173 14.66 -1.20 21.81
N GLY A 174 14.07 -1.70 22.90
CA GLY A 174 13.19 -0.93 23.76
C GLY A 174 13.88 0.09 24.67
N ALA A 175 13.14 1.15 25.00
CA ALA A 175 13.58 2.18 25.94
C ALA A 175 13.59 1.67 27.40
N GLN A 176 14.77 1.65 28.04
CA GLN A 176 14.87 1.65 29.51
C GLN A 176 15.97 2.60 30.04
N THR A 177 15.55 3.44 31.00
CA THR A 177 16.31 3.96 32.15
C THR A 177 17.62 4.76 31.95
N ASN A 178 17.45 6.02 31.54
CA ASN A 178 17.92 7.22 32.26
C ASN A 178 19.07 7.06 33.31
N LYS A 179 20.28 7.58 33.01
CA LYS A 179 21.20 8.07 34.06
C LYS A 179 22.06 9.26 33.57
N ARG A 180 22.11 10.30 34.42
CA ARG A 180 22.58 11.67 34.13
C ARG A 180 24.10 11.84 34.01
N ARG A 181 24.53 12.76 33.13
CA ARG A 181 25.68 13.71 33.18
C ARG A 181 25.67 14.50 31.83
N ARG A 182 25.55 15.83 31.69
CA ARG A 182 26.38 16.97 32.19
C ARG A 182 27.88 16.65 32.04
N THR A 183 28.74 17.29 31.24
CA THR A 183 28.75 18.63 30.61
C THR A 183 29.65 18.66 29.35
N ASP A 184 29.74 19.64 28.44
CA ASP A 184 28.84 20.64 27.80
C ASP A 184 29.66 21.39 26.68
N THR A 185 29.06 22.31 25.89
CA THR A 185 29.66 23.33 24.95
C THR A 185 30.29 22.93 23.58
N ASN A 186 30.05 23.84 22.61
CA ASN A 186 30.76 24.15 21.34
C ASN A 186 30.92 23.03 20.27
N SER A 187 30.50 23.18 19.02
CA SER A 187 30.76 24.22 18.00
C SER A 187 32.22 24.34 17.55
N GLU A 188 32.59 23.69 16.44
CA GLU A 188 33.06 24.42 15.25
C GLU A 188 33.21 23.55 13.99
N CYS A 189 33.20 24.21 12.84
CA CYS A 189 33.43 23.65 11.52
C CYS A 189 34.91 23.86 11.13
N VAL A 190 35.63 22.80 10.74
CA VAL A 190 37.03 22.92 10.31
C VAL A 190 37.13 22.79 8.78
N LYS A 191 37.42 23.92 8.13
CA LYS A 191 37.91 23.98 6.75
C LYS A 191 39.38 23.53 6.71
N ILE A 192 39.77 22.79 5.67
CA ILE A 192 41.19 22.58 5.32
C ILE A 192 41.50 23.28 3.99
N LYS A 193 42.73 23.82 3.89
CA LYS A 193 43.13 24.87 2.95
C LYS A 193 43.66 24.36 1.60
N ARG A 194 43.79 25.31 0.65
CA ARG A 194 44.56 25.18 -0.60
C ARG A 194 46.00 25.66 -0.41
N GLU A 195 46.93 24.97 -1.06
CA GLU A 195 48.27 25.39 -1.54
C GLU A 195 48.52 24.52 -2.81
N GLY A 196 49.28 24.86 -3.85
CA GLY A 196 50.05 26.04 -4.26
C GLY A 196 50.44 25.87 -5.75
N GLU A 197 50.99 26.89 -6.42
CA GLU A 197 51.09 26.93 -7.90
C GLU A 197 52.40 26.39 -8.53
N SER A 198 52.34 26.23 -9.86
CA SER A 198 53.42 26.35 -10.87
C SER A 198 54.15 25.08 -11.35
N GLY A 199 54.33 24.99 -12.68
CA GLY A 199 55.01 23.89 -13.38
C GLY A 199 54.64 23.82 -14.85
N PHE A 200 55.29 24.62 -15.70
CA PHE A 200 55.09 24.64 -17.16
C PHE A 200 55.94 23.55 -17.81
N GLY A 201 55.35 22.69 -18.63
CA GLY A 201 56.09 21.65 -19.35
C GLY A 201 55.16 20.83 -20.24
N GLY A 202 55.30 20.97 -21.57
CA GLY A 202 54.54 20.18 -22.53
C GLY A 202 55.22 18.85 -22.84
N ASN A 203 54.42 17.85 -23.20
CA ASN A 203 54.84 16.72 -24.02
C ASN A 203 53.66 16.32 -24.91
N ASP A 204 53.90 16.19 -26.21
CA ASP A 204 53.03 15.41 -27.09
C ASP A 204 53.09 13.95 -26.65
N ASP A 205 51.92 13.34 -26.43
CA ASP A 205 51.84 11.89 -26.37
C ASP A 205 50.56 11.36 -26.98
N SER A 206 50.71 10.33 -27.81
CA SER A 206 49.67 9.85 -28.72
C SER A 206 48.39 9.40 -28.01
N ASN A 207 47.25 9.98 -28.40
CA ASN A 207 45.93 9.66 -27.84
C ASN A 207 45.44 8.27 -28.31
N LYS A 208 45.99 7.21 -27.71
CA LYS A 208 45.52 5.84 -27.91
C LYS A 208 44.21 5.63 -27.17
N SER A 209 43.10 5.85 -27.87
CA SER A 209 41.73 5.61 -27.40
C SER A 209 41.57 4.21 -26.82
N THR A 210 41.73 4.08 -25.49
CA THR A 210 41.33 2.89 -24.75
C THR A 210 39.81 2.89 -24.64
N VAL A 211 39.17 2.20 -25.61
CA VAL A 211 37.77 1.81 -25.51
C VAL A 211 37.60 1.04 -24.20
N LYS A 212 36.97 1.69 -23.20
CA LYS A 212 36.58 1.01 -21.97
C LYS A 212 35.61 -0.10 -22.36
N LYS A 213 35.99 -1.36 -22.15
CA LYS A 213 35.04 -2.48 -22.27
C LYS A 213 33.86 -2.16 -21.36
N GLN A 214 32.66 -2.09 -21.93
CA GLN A 214 31.43 -2.01 -21.15
C GLN A 214 31.37 -3.22 -20.22
N GLN A 215 30.91 -3.01 -18.99
CA GLN A 215 30.63 -4.12 -18.08
C GLN A 215 29.53 -5.00 -18.69
N PRO A 216 29.57 -6.34 -18.49
CA PRO A 216 28.51 -7.22 -18.96
C PRO A 216 27.18 -6.81 -18.33
N THR A 217 26.10 -6.90 -19.10
CA THR A 217 24.77 -6.47 -18.67
C THR A 217 24.23 -7.41 -17.60
N ASN A 218 23.59 -6.88 -16.55
CA ASN A 218 22.98 -7.70 -15.49
C ASN A 218 21.86 -8.62 -16.03
N TYR A 219 21.28 -8.25 -17.17
CA TYR A 219 20.28 -9.05 -17.88
C TYR A 219 20.66 -9.07 -19.38
N PRO A 220 21.15 -10.20 -19.92
CA PRO A 220 21.35 -10.37 -21.36
C PRO A 220 20.01 -10.54 -22.08
N GLY A 221 20.01 -10.36 -23.40
CA GLY A 221 18.82 -10.56 -24.25
C GLY A 221 17.96 -9.31 -24.45
N SER A 222 16.70 -9.52 -24.82
CA SER A 222 15.79 -8.50 -25.34
C SER A 222 14.36 -8.65 -24.83
N VAL A 223 13.62 -7.55 -24.85
CA VAL A 223 12.15 -7.57 -24.77
C VAL A 223 11.62 -7.13 -26.13
N ALA A 224 10.87 -8.00 -26.79
CA ALA A 224 10.17 -7.72 -28.04
C ALA A 224 8.67 -7.56 -27.77
N ILE A 225 8.05 -6.54 -28.37
CA ILE A 225 6.64 -6.20 -28.19
C ILE A 225 6.00 -6.04 -29.56
N GLU A 226 4.96 -6.82 -29.84
CA GLU A 226 4.14 -6.73 -31.05
C GLU A 226 2.74 -6.20 -30.67
N CYS A 227 2.25 -5.20 -31.40
CA CYS A 227 0.96 -4.52 -31.16
C CYS A 227 -0.11 -4.97 -32.16
N GLU A 228 -1.40 -4.71 -31.87
CA GLU A 228 -2.53 -5.03 -32.79
C GLU A 228 -2.39 -4.42 -34.19
N ASP A 229 -1.77 -3.25 -34.32
CA ASP A 229 -1.51 -2.56 -35.59
C ASP A 229 -0.34 -3.15 -36.40
N GLY A 230 0.29 -4.22 -35.91
CA GLY A 230 1.47 -4.84 -36.50
C GLY A 230 2.78 -4.11 -36.23
N SER A 231 2.77 -3.00 -35.47
CA SER A 231 4.00 -2.33 -35.06
C SER A 231 4.78 -3.19 -34.06
N ARG A 232 6.11 -3.12 -34.16
CA ARG A 232 7.03 -3.94 -33.36
C ARG A 232 8.13 -3.10 -32.75
N PHE A 233 8.33 -3.27 -31.44
CA PHE A 233 9.42 -2.66 -30.68
C PHE A 233 10.34 -3.77 -30.14
N VAL A 234 11.64 -3.50 -30.08
CA VAL A 234 12.63 -4.40 -29.46
C VAL A 234 13.60 -3.56 -28.66
N PHE A 235 13.71 -3.86 -27.36
CA PHE A 235 14.57 -3.15 -26.41
C PHE A 235 15.56 -4.12 -25.75
N PRO A 236 16.76 -3.68 -25.33
CA PRO A 236 17.63 -4.48 -24.48
C PRO A 236 16.93 -4.88 -23.18
N ARG A 237 17.05 -6.14 -22.73
CA ARG A 237 16.33 -6.62 -21.53
C ARG A 237 16.63 -5.78 -20.28
N GLN A 238 17.87 -5.31 -20.15
CA GLN A 238 18.31 -4.44 -19.05
C GLN A 238 17.67 -3.04 -19.04
N ASP A 239 17.09 -2.57 -20.15
CA ASP A 239 16.46 -1.25 -20.26
C ASP A 239 14.95 -1.32 -19.98
N CYS A 240 14.41 -2.51 -19.70
CA CYS A 240 12.99 -2.77 -19.47
C CYS A 240 12.66 -3.14 -18.02
N LEU A 241 11.70 -2.44 -17.43
CA LEU A 241 11.08 -2.82 -16.17
C LEU A 241 9.77 -3.55 -16.45
N LEU A 242 9.76 -4.86 -16.16
CA LEU A 242 8.60 -5.72 -16.32
C LEU A 242 7.65 -5.53 -15.13
N LEU A 243 6.43 -5.06 -15.39
CA LEU A 243 5.45 -4.69 -14.37
C LEU A 243 4.20 -5.59 -14.48
N PRO A 244 3.65 -6.07 -13.35
CA PRO A 244 2.42 -6.87 -13.31
C PRO A 244 1.18 -5.95 -13.40
N ILE A 245 1.08 -5.22 -14.51
CA ILE A 245 0.02 -4.26 -14.84
C ILE A 245 -0.48 -4.54 -16.26
N MET A 246 -1.72 -4.17 -16.56
CA MET A 246 -2.38 -4.32 -17.86
C MET A 246 -2.03 -3.14 -18.77
N HIS A 247 -1.98 -1.92 -18.20
CA HIS A 247 -1.71 -0.69 -18.93
C HIS A 247 -0.66 0.15 -18.19
N SER A 248 0.19 0.85 -18.94
CA SER A 248 1.26 1.70 -18.39
C SER A 248 0.78 3.10 -17.99
N THR A 249 -0.47 3.24 -17.51
CA THR A 249 -1.09 4.53 -17.16
C THR A 249 -0.80 4.95 -15.72
N ALA A 250 -0.90 6.25 -15.43
CA ALA A 250 -0.82 6.79 -14.07
C ALA A 250 -1.70 6.05 -13.03
N GLU A 251 -2.91 5.59 -13.39
CA GLU A 251 -3.81 4.85 -12.49
C GLU A 251 -3.22 3.50 -12.05
N GLU A 252 -2.76 2.68 -12.99
CA GLU A 252 -2.19 1.35 -12.66
C GLU A 252 -0.80 1.47 -12.04
N LEU A 253 -0.03 2.49 -12.43
CA LEU A 253 1.22 2.84 -11.74
C LEU A 253 0.96 3.26 -10.28
N ALA A 254 -0.14 3.94 -9.98
CA ALA A 254 -0.53 4.26 -8.60
C ALA A 254 -0.88 3.00 -7.78
N ILE A 255 -1.53 2.00 -8.39
CA ILE A 255 -1.80 0.70 -7.76
C ILE A 255 -0.49 -0.08 -7.51
N TYR A 256 0.39 -0.14 -8.50
CA TYR A 256 1.69 -0.82 -8.38
C TYR A 256 2.57 -0.18 -7.29
N ILE A 257 2.69 1.15 -7.31
CA ILE A 257 3.47 1.90 -6.33
C ILE A 257 2.84 1.78 -4.94
N TYR A 258 1.51 1.77 -4.82
CA TYR A 258 0.83 1.45 -3.55
C TYR A 258 1.28 0.09 -3.00
N GLY A 259 1.25 -0.98 -3.80
CA GLY A 259 1.68 -2.31 -3.35
C GLY A 259 3.15 -2.36 -2.91
N LYS A 260 4.06 -1.79 -3.72
CA LYS A 260 5.51 -1.75 -3.42
C LYS A 260 5.88 -0.80 -2.26
N ILE A 261 5.07 0.23 -1.95
CA ILE A 261 5.25 1.07 -0.75
C ILE A 261 4.70 0.34 0.48
N LEU A 262 3.53 -0.29 0.37
CA LEU A 262 2.88 -0.97 1.50
C LEU A 262 3.75 -2.13 2.04
N SER A 263 4.37 -2.91 1.15
CA SER A 263 5.29 -3.99 1.53
C SER A 263 6.54 -3.48 2.27
N LYS A 264 6.98 -2.24 2.01
CA LYS A 264 8.08 -1.58 2.74
C LYS A 264 7.65 -0.92 4.06
N LEU A 265 6.37 -0.53 4.21
CA LEU A 265 5.87 0.14 5.42
C LEU A 265 5.26 -0.81 6.47
N ASN A 266 4.96 -2.07 6.09
CA ASN A 266 4.26 -3.07 6.89
C ASN A 266 2.82 -2.65 7.31
N SER A 267 1.82 -3.28 6.70
CA SER A 267 0.41 -2.97 6.94
C SER A 267 -0.01 -3.19 8.41
N GLY A 268 0.49 -4.24 9.08
CA GLY A 268 0.25 -4.50 10.50
C GLY A 268 0.71 -3.37 11.42
N TYR A 269 1.90 -2.82 11.19
CA TYR A 269 2.42 -1.67 11.93
C TYR A 269 1.59 -0.41 11.67
N LEU A 270 1.20 -0.16 10.42
CA LEU A 270 0.31 0.95 10.08
C LEU A 270 -1.06 0.85 10.80
N ARG A 271 -1.66 -0.35 10.85
CA ARG A 271 -2.90 -0.60 11.62
C ARG A 271 -2.71 -0.33 13.13
N GLN A 272 -1.58 -0.73 13.71
CA GLN A 272 -1.24 -0.43 15.12
C GLN A 272 -1.09 1.08 15.41
N ARG A 273 -0.71 1.88 14.40
CA ARG A 273 -0.68 3.35 14.44
C ARG A 273 -2.05 4.00 14.14
N GLY A 274 -3.11 3.20 14.02
CA GLY A 274 -4.47 3.64 13.72
C GLY A 274 -4.72 4.01 12.26
N VAL A 275 -3.76 3.81 11.35
CA VAL A 275 -3.98 4.09 9.92
C VAL A 275 -4.99 3.08 9.37
N ASN A 276 -6.03 3.55 8.68
CA ASN A 276 -7.06 2.70 8.07
C ASN A 276 -6.92 2.59 6.54
N ALA A 277 -6.27 3.56 5.90
CA ALA A 277 -6.09 3.58 4.45
C ALA A 277 -4.77 4.24 4.08
N MET A 278 -4.21 3.79 2.96
CA MET A 278 -3.15 4.49 2.26
C MET A 278 -3.67 4.97 0.90
N GLU A 279 -3.14 6.09 0.46
CA GLU A 279 -3.39 6.70 -0.83
C GLU A 279 -2.05 7.02 -1.49
N VAL A 280 -1.93 6.66 -2.76
CA VAL A 280 -0.80 6.99 -3.62
C VAL A 280 -1.32 7.77 -4.82
N THR A 281 -0.74 8.94 -5.05
CA THR A 281 -0.97 9.75 -6.24
C THR A 281 0.25 9.67 -7.14
N VAL A 282 0.04 9.48 -8.45
CA VAL A 282 1.06 9.50 -9.50
C VAL A 282 0.72 10.61 -10.50
N SER A 283 1.67 11.49 -10.75
CA SER A 283 1.57 12.59 -11.72
C SER A 283 2.42 12.30 -12.96
N GLU A 284 1.84 12.32 -14.16
CA GLU A 284 2.56 12.22 -15.44
C GLU A 284 3.07 13.60 -15.92
N ALA A 285 2.30 14.63 -15.63
CA ALA A 285 2.61 16.03 -15.92
C ALA A 285 2.03 16.94 -14.84
N VAL A 286 2.39 18.23 -14.87
CA VAL A 286 1.88 19.22 -13.90
C VAL A 286 0.37 19.36 -14.05
N GLY A 287 -0.38 19.00 -13.01
CA GLY A 287 -1.85 19.02 -12.99
C GLY A 287 -2.52 17.84 -13.71
N GLN A 288 -1.78 16.76 -13.98
CA GLN A 288 -2.28 15.51 -14.54
C GLN A 288 -1.93 14.38 -13.58
N ASP A 289 -2.88 14.07 -12.69
CA ASP A 289 -2.68 13.22 -11.50
C ASP A 289 -3.71 12.08 -11.47
N ALA A 290 -3.24 10.85 -11.30
CA ALA A 290 -4.08 9.70 -10.94
C ALA A 290 -3.87 9.36 -9.47
N THR A 291 -4.94 9.00 -8.75
CA THR A 291 -4.87 8.71 -7.31
C THR A 291 -5.57 7.39 -6.98
N PHE A 292 -4.81 6.46 -6.41
CA PHE A 292 -5.32 5.20 -5.88
C PHE A 292 -5.36 5.23 -4.34
N ARG A 293 -6.55 5.04 -3.77
CA ARG A 293 -6.76 4.91 -2.31
C ARG A 293 -7.35 3.55 -2.01
N CYS A 294 -6.76 2.84 -1.05
CA CYS A 294 -7.28 1.55 -0.58
C CYS A 294 -7.18 1.45 0.95
N ALA A 295 -8.11 0.69 1.54
CA ALA A 295 -8.00 0.29 2.94
C ALA A 295 -6.80 -0.65 3.12
N LEU A 296 -6.17 -0.63 4.29
CA LEU A 296 -5.07 -1.56 4.56
C LEU A 296 -5.60 -3.02 4.61
N PRO A 297 -4.83 -4.00 4.08
CA PRO A 297 -5.11 -5.42 4.31
C PRO A 297 -5.28 -5.74 5.80
N GLY A 298 -6.10 -6.74 6.12
CA GLY A 298 -6.34 -7.18 7.51
C GLY A 298 -7.24 -6.26 8.36
N LEU A 299 -7.93 -5.26 7.79
CA LEU A 299 -8.89 -4.42 8.53
C LEU A 299 -10.30 -5.00 8.63
N PHE A 300 -10.74 -5.80 7.66
CA PHE A 300 -12.15 -6.21 7.50
C PHE A 300 -12.34 -7.72 7.23
N GLY A 301 -11.40 -8.57 7.63
CA GLY A 301 -11.50 -10.03 7.37
C GLY A 301 -10.62 -10.91 8.27
N ASN A 302 -10.94 -12.21 8.30
CA ASN A 302 -10.25 -13.24 9.09
C ASN A 302 -8.91 -13.72 8.47
N GLU A 303 -8.52 -13.22 7.30
CA GLU A 303 -7.31 -13.67 6.63
C GLU A 303 -6.09 -12.90 7.13
N ASN A 304 -5.10 -13.64 7.61
CA ASN A 304 -3.89 -13.12 8.25
C ASN A 304 -2.84 -12.69 7.19
N THR A 305 -3.27 -11.89 6.21
CA THR A 305 -2.48 -11.48 5.05
C THR A 305 -2.18 -9.99 5.10
N ASP A 306 -1.01 -9.65 5.60
CA ASP A 306 -0.46 -8.27 5.56
C ASP A 306 -0.04 -7.83 4.14
N PHE A 307 -0.18 -8.72 3.15
CA PHE A 307 0.25 -8.60 1.77
C PHE A 307 -0.82 -7.97 0.86
N PHE A 308 -0.39 -7.29 -0.20
CA PHE A 308 -1.25 -6.75 -1.25
C PHE A 308 -0.75 -7.24 -2.61
N ASP A 309 -1.54 -8.09 -3.25
CA ASP A 309 -1.23 -8.65 -4.56
C ASP A 309 -1.67 -7.69 -5.67
N VAL A 310 -0.69 -7.00 -6.27
CA VAL A 310 -0.92 -6.04 -7.36
C VAL A 310 -1.47 -6.73 -8.61
N ALA A 311 -0.91 -7.87 -9.00
CA ALA A 311 -1.28 -8.57 -10.23
C ALA A 311 -2.73 -9.05 -10.15
N ARG A 312 -3.09 -9.65 -9.02
CA ARG A 312 -4.44 -10.09 -8.70
C ARG A 312 -5.41 -8.92 -8.59
N PHE A 313 -5.05 -7.83 -7.91
CA PHE A 313 -5.94 -6.67 -7.76
C PHE A 313 -6.33 -6.04 -9.11
N ILE A 314 -5.38 -6.01 -10.05
CA ILE A 314 -5.58 -5.47 -11.40
C ILE A 314 -6.36 -6.47 -12.27
N SER A 315 -6.01 -7.76 -12.24
CA SER A 315 -6.59 -8.77 -13.16
C SER A 315 -7.92 -9.42 -12.71
N GLU A 316 -8.23 -9.47 -11.40
CA GLU A 316 -9.49 -10.09 -10.92
C GLU A 316 -10.73 -9.23 -11.19
N ARG A 317 -10.56 -7.93 -11.45
CA ARG A 317 -11.67 -7.04 -11.77
C ARG A 317 -11.92 -7.13 -13.26
N SER A 318 -13.15 -7.49 -13.64
CA SER A 318 -13.64 -7.21 -14.99
C SER A 318 -13.65 -5.70 -15.19
N VAL A 319 -12.55 -5.15 -15.72
CA VAL A 319 -12.48 -3.74 -16.11
C VAL A 319 -13.50 -3.57 -17.24
N PRO A 320 -14.59 -2.81 -17.04
CA PRO A 320 -15.55 -2.61 -18.10
C PRO A 320 -14.83 -1.90 -19.24
N VAL A 321 -15.01 -2.38 -20.48
CA VAL A 321 -14.42 -1.77 -21.68
C VAL A 321 -15.08 -0.41 -21.91
N MET A 322 -14.57 0.59 -21.20
CA MET A 322 -14.93 2.00 -21.29
C MET A 322 -13.71 2.76 -21.83
N PRO A 323 -13.38 2.62 -23.13
CA PRO A 323 -12.32 3.41 -23.73
C PRO A 323 -12.62 4.90 -23.51
N CYS A 324 -11.59 5.71 -23.20
CA CYS A 324 -11.74 7.14 -23.05
C CYS A 324 -12.47 7.73 -24.27
N ALA A 325 -13.58 8.44 -24.03
CA ALA A 325 -14.64 8.67 -25.02
C ALA A 325 -14.14 9.15 -26.40
N THR A 326 -14.05 8.19 -27.33
CA THR A 326 -13.39 8.32 -28.65
C THR A 326 -14.19 9.13 -29.68
N GLU A 327 -15.43 9.47 -29.33
CA GLU A 327 -16.42 10.22 -30.12
C GLU A 327 -16.65 11.65 -29.61
N THR A 328 -15.91 12.08 -28.58
CA THR A 328 -15.93 13.49 -28.16
C THR A 328 -15.19 14.36 -29.18
N GLU A 329 -15.65 15.59 -29.41
CA GLU A 329 -14.96 16.55 -30.30
C GLU A 329 -13.47 16.73 -29.93
N ALA A 330 -13.13 16.62 -28.64
CA ALA A 330 -11.77 16.62 -28.14
C ALA A 330 -10.94 15.40 -28.58
N ALA A 331 -11.52 14.19 -28.58
CA ALA A 331 -10.89 12.98 -29.08
C ALA A 331 -10.75 12.99 -30.61
N GLU A 332 -11.73 13.54 -31.34
CA GLU A 332 -11.64 13.73 -32.79
C GLU A 332 -10.56 14.73 -33.19
N GLN A 333 -10.39 15.83 -32.43
CA GLN A 333 -9.27 16.75 -32.64
C GLN A 333 -7.92 16.05 -32.41
N LYS A 334 -7.79 15.17 -31.40
CA LYS A 334 -6.55 14.41 -31.15
C LYS A 334 -6.17 13.57 -32.39
N LYS A 335 -7.13 12.89 -33.03
CA LYS A 335 -6.93 12.13 -34.29
C LYS A 335 -6.44 12.98 -35.48
N ARG A 336 -6.65 14.30 -35.48
CA ARG A 336 -6.19 15.20 -36.56
C ARG A 336 -4.75 15.71 -36.39
N TYR A 337 -4.15 15.51 -35.22
CA TYR A 337 -2.79 15.97 -34.88
C TYR A 337 -1.81 14.84 -34.52
N THR A 338 -2.28 13.58 -34.49
CA THR A 338 -1.44 12.38 -34.34
C THR A 338 -0.99 11.84 -35.68
#